data_AF-A0A6J6F796-F1
#
_entry.id   AF-A0A6J6F796-F1
#
_cell.length_a   1.000
_cell.length_b   1.000
_cell.length_c   1.000
_cell.angle_alpha   90.00
_cell.angle_beta   90.00
_cell.angle_gamma   90.00
#
_symmetry.space_group_name_H-M   'P 1'
#
loop_
_entity.id
_entity.type
_entity.pdbx_description
1 polymer ?
#
loop_
_entity_poly.entity_id
_entity_poly.type
_entity_poly.pdbx_seq_one_letter_code
_entity_poly.pdbx_strand_id
1 'polypeptide(L)' 'MGIASLPGSLSEALNLMEKSELVAEALGEHVFDFFLRNKRAEWNDYRQQVSEWEYKKYLLH' A
#
# COMPACT_ATOMS: atom_id res chain seq x y z
N MET A 1 7.22 -25.99 -7.52
CA MET A 1 7.13 -24.54 -7.81
C MET A 1 6.23 -23.94 -6.76
N GLY A 2 6.66 -23.00 -5.92
CA GLY A 2 5.74 -22.51 -4.88
C GLY A 2 6.33 -21.58 -3.86
N ILE A 3 7.04 -20.52 -4.29
CA ILE A 3 7.24 -19.36 -3.42
C ILE A 3 6.27 -18.31 -3.93
N ALA A 4 5.25 -17.99 -3.13
CA ALA A 4 4.38 -16.85 -3.42
C ALA A 4 5.27 -15.60 -3.43
N SER A 5 5.21 -14.84 -4.52
CA SER A 5 5.94 -13.58 -4.61
C SER A 5 5.46 -12.62 -3.54
N LEU A 6 6.39 -11.89 -2.93
CA LEU A 6 6.05 -10.78 -2.07
C LEU A 6 5.25 -9.73 -2.87
N PRO A 7 4.36 -8.98 -2.20
CA PRO A 7 3.61 -7.91 -2.84
C PRO A 7 4.55 -6.94 -3.58
N GLY A 8 4.21 -6.61 -4.83
CA GLY A 8 5.00 -5.73 -5.70
C GLY A 8 4.78 -4.24 -5.45
N SER A 9 3.85 -3.89 -4.54
CA SER A 9 3.56 -2.52 -4.16
C SER A 9 3.12 -2.41 -2.70
N LEU A 10 3.26 -1.21 -2.12
CA LEU A 10 2.75 -0.91 -0.79
C LEU A 10 1.24 -1.17 -0.70
N SER A 11 0.47 -0.81 -1.74
CA SER A 11 -0.97 -1.09 -1.78
C SER A 11 -1.30 -2.57 -1.66
N GLU A 12 -0.55 -3.41 -2.35
CA GLU A 12 -0.74 -4.86 -2.32
C GLU A 12 -0.35 -5.44 -0.96
N ALA A 13 0.73 -4.93 -0.36
CA ALA A 13 1.14 -5.30 0.99
C ALA A 13 0.08 -4.94 2.04
N LEU A 14 -0.52 -3.74 1.95
CA LEU A 14 -1.59 -3.32 2.85
C LEU A 14 -2.85 -4.19 2.69
N ASN A 15 -3.20 -4.58 1.46
CA ASN A 15 -4.34 -5.47 1.21
C ASN A 15 -4.12 -6.89 1.75
N LEU A 16 -2.88 -7.39 1.71
CA LEU A 16 -2.53 -8.68 2.33
C LEU A 16 -2.53 -8.58 3.85
N MET A 17 -1.97 -7.50 4.38
CA MET A 17 -1.91 -7.24 5.82
C MET A 17 -3.31 -7.15 6.44
N GLU A 18 -4.26 -6.48 5.78
CA GLU A 18 -5.65 -6.35 6.22
C GLU A 18 -6.37 -7.69 6.44
N LYS A 19 -5.93 -8.75 5.75
CA LYS A 19 -6.50 -10.10 5.88
C LYS A 19 -5.76 -10.99 6.87
N SER A 20 -4.73 -10.46 7.52
CA SER A 20 -3.82 -11.25 8.37
C SER A 20 -4.21 -11.14 9.84
N GLU A 21 -4.93 -12.15 10.34
CA GLU A 21 -5.28 -12.28 11.77
C GLU A 21 -4.04 -12.21 12.67
N LEU A 22 -2.94 -12.87 12.30
CA LEU A 22 -1.67 -12.81 13.03
C LEU A 22 -1.17 -11.38 13.26
N VAL A 23 -1.34 -10.50 12.27
CA VAL A 23 -0.82 -9.13 12.34
C VAL A 23 -1.77 -8.25 13.14
N ALA A 24 -3.08 -8.49 13.03
CA ALA A 24 -4.08 -7.83 13.88
C ALA A 24 -3.89 -8.19 15.37
N GLU A 25 -3.62 -9.46 15.68
CA GLU A 25 -3.36 -9.93 17.04
C GLU A 25 -2.05 -9.36 17.60
N ALA A 26 -0.98 -9.33 16.80
CA ALA A 26 0.32 -8.83 17.24
C ALA A 26 0.32 -7.32 17.56
N LEU A 27 -0.46 -6.53 16.81
CA LEU A 27 -0.55 -5.07 16.98
C LEU A 27 -1.70 -4.64 17.89
N GLY A 28 -2.74 -5.46 18.02
CA GLY A 28 -4.01 -5.10 18.63
C GLY A 28 -4.91 -4.33 17.66
N GLU A 29 -6.23 -4.55 17.76
CA GLU A 29 -7.25 -4.07 16.83
C GLU A 29 -7.16 -2.55 16.57
N HIS A 30 -7.06 -1.73 17.62
CA HIS A 30 -7.04 -0.27 17.47
C HIS A 30 -5.78 0.26 16.75
N VAL A 31 -4.62 -0.33 17.05
CA VAL A 31 -3.34 0.08 16.43
C VAL A 31 -3.29 -0.42 14.99
N PHE A 32 -3.78 -1.63 14.73
CA PHE A 32 -3.87 -2.20 13.40
C PHE A 32 -4.73 -1.34 12.47
N ASP A 33 -5.93 -0.95 12.91
CA ASP A 33 -6.82 -0.07 12.14
C ASP A 33 -6.24 1.32 11.90
N PHE A 34 -5.57 1.89 12.91
CA PHE A 34 -4.89 3.17 12.75
C PHE A 34 -3.74 3.07 11.74
N PHE A 35 -2.94 2.02 11.84
CA PHE A 35 -1.80 1.78 10.96
C PHE A 35 -2.23 1.61 9.49
N LEU A 36 -3.23 0.76 9.23
CA LEU A 36 -3.77 0.55 7.87
C LEU A 36 -4.29 1.85 7.27
N ARG A 37 -5.08 2.63 8.01
CA ARG A 37 -5.62 3.91 7.54
C ARG A 37 -4.50 4.90 7.22
N ASN A 38 -3.53 5.04 8.11
CA ASN A 38 -2.41 5.96 7.93
C ASN A 38 -1.58 5.59 6.69
N LYS A 39 -1.23 4.30 6.52
CA LYS A 39 -0.46 3.85 5.36
C LYS A 39 -1.24 3.91 4.04
N ARG A 40 -2.56 3.73 4.06
CA ARG A 40 -3.41 3.96 2.88
C ARG A 40 -3.44 5.44 2.49
N ALA A 41 -3.50 6.36 3.46
CA ALA A 41 -3.42 7.79 3.19
C ALA A 41 -2.06 8.16 2.56
N GLU A 42 -0.96 7.72 3.16
CA GLU A 42 0.40 7.91 2.63
C GLU A 42 0.55 7.37 1.20
N TRP A 43 0.03 6.17 0.92
CA TRP A 43 0.02 5.61 -0.43
C TRP A 43 -0.81 6.44 -1.40
N ASN A 44 -1.98 6.91 -0.98
CA ASN A 44 -2.84 7.75 -1.79
C ASN A 44 -2.19 9.10 -2.10
N ASP A 45 -1.46 9.69 -1.17
CA ASP A 45 -0.71 10.92 -1.40
C ASP A 45 0.46 10.68 -2.36
N TYR A 46 1.18 9.57 -2.20
CA TYR A 46 2.28 9.19 -3.09
C TYR A 46 1.82 8.97 -4.53
N ARG A 47 0.74 8.21 -4.75
CA ARG A 47 0.22 7.91 -6.11
C ARG A 47 -0.47 9.10 -6.78
N GLN A 48 -0.87 10.12 -6.02
CA GLN A 48 -1.45 11.36 -6.56
C GLN A 48 -0.39 12.30 -7.09
N GLN A 49 0.88 12.08 -6.75
CA GLN A 49 1.99 12.80 -7.36
C GLN A 49 2.16 12.29 -8.80
N VAL A 50 1.73 13.11 -9.77
CA VAL A 50 2.09 12.89 -11.17
C VAL A 50 3.61 12.93 -11.24
N SER A 51 4.22 11.80 -11.56
CA SER A 51 5.67 11.77 -11.75
C SER A 51 6.03 12.67 -12.93
N GLU A 52 7.16 13.38 -12.86
CA GLU A 52 7.73 14.11 -14.01
C GLU A 52 7.81 13.24 -15.28
N TRP A 53 7.97 11.92 -15.11
CA TRP A 53 7.89 10.97 -16.22
C TRP A 53 6.48 10.84 -16.82
N GLU A 54 5.44 10.77 -15.98
CA GLU A 54 4.05 10.71 -16.42
C GLU A 54 3.61 12.01 -17.10
N TYR A 55 4.04 13.16 -16.56
CA TYR A 55 3.82 14.47 -17.16
C TYR A 55 4.42 14.56 -18.57
N LYS A 56 5.69 14.17 -18.72
CA LYS A 56 6.37 14.14 -20.03
C LYS A 56 5.78 13.15 -21.02
N LYS A 57 5.21 12.04 -20.53
CA LYS A 57 4.67 10.97 -21.38
C LYS A 57 3.25 11.22 -21.88
N TYR A 58 2.41 11.89 -21.10
CA TYR A 58 0.98 12.04 -21.40
C TYR A 58 0.51 13.49 -21.63
N LEU A 59 1.24 14.51 -21.17
CA LEU A 59 0.81 15.92 -21.26
C LEU A 59 1.67 16.77 -22.19
N LEU A 60 2.79 16.24 -22.68
CA LEU A 60 3.60 16.87 -23.73
C LEU A 60 3.17 16.34 -25.11
N HIS A 61 1.94 16.66 -25.50
CA HIS A 61 1.46 16.59 -26.88
C HIS A 61 1.04 18.00 -27.32
#